data_AF-A0A941F1V8-F1
#
_entry.id   AF-A0A941F1V8-F1
#
_cell.length_a   1.000
_cell.length_b   1.000
_cell.length_c   1.000
_cell.angle_alpha   90.00
_cell.angle_beta   90.00
_cell.angle_gamma   90.00
#
_symmetry.space_group_name_H-M   'P 1'
#
loop_
_entity.id
_entity.type
_entity.pdbx_description
1 polymer ?
#
loop_
_entity_poly.entity_id
_entity_poly.type
_entity_poly.pdbx_seq_one_letter_code
_entity_poly.pdbx_strand_id
1 'polypeptide(L)'
;ERMGRKLGDPRDPLLVSVRSGAKFSMPGMMETVLNIGLSDASVSGLAAKAGDERFAWDSYRRLIQMFGKTVLDIGGEHFEEALEASKRAKNVATDVELDAADLSVLVDAYKAIVREQAGREFPQDPREQMDLAIRAVFESWNTERAMLYR
;
A
#
# COMPACT_ATOMS: atom_id res chain seq x y z
N GLU A 1 0.93 -6.75 22.54
CA GLU A 1 0.91 -6.26 23.93
C GLU A 1 1.45 -4.83 24.09
N ARG A 2 2.70 -4.52 23.71
CA ARG A 2 3.28 -3.16 23.91
C ARG A 2 2.48 -1.98 23.37
N MET A 3 1.84 -2.11 22.20
CA MET A 3 1.08 -1.02 21.58
C MET A 3 -0.40 -0.99 22.00
N GLY A 4 -0.89 -1.98 22.75
CA GLY A 4 -2.33 -2.10 23.07
C GLY A 4 -3.27 -2.37 21.88
N ARG A 5 -2.74 -2.38 20.65
CA ARG A 5 -3.49 -2.55 19.39
C ARG A 5 -3.18 -3.90 18.73
N LYS A 6 -4.08 -4.36 17.86
CA LYS A 6 -3.93 -5.63 17.12
C LYS A 6 -3.83 -5.37 15.62
N LEU A 7 -2.96 -6.13 14.97
CA LEU A 7 -2.83 -6.12 13.51
C LEU A 7 -4.13 -6.66 12.92
N GLY A 8 -4.78 -5.88 12.05
CA GLY A 8 -6.08 -6.22 11.46
C GLY A 8 -7.31 -5.97 12.33
N ASP A 9 -7.19 -5.24 13.44
CA ASP A 9 -8.38 -4.82 14.17
C ASP A 9 -9.20 -3.81 13.33
N PRO A 10 -10.49 -4.10 13.04
CA PRO A 10 -11.30 -3.22 12.20
C PRO A 10 -11.67 -1.89 12.87
N ARG A 11 -11.53 -1.78 14.20
CA ARG A 11 -11.90 -0.59 14.98
C ARG A 11 -10.69 0.21 15.45
N ASP A 12 -9.59 -0.48 15.76
CA ASP A 12 -8.37 0.17 16.24
C ASP A 12 -7.09 -0.47 15.65
N PRO A 13 -6.88 -0.33 14.33
CA PRO A 13 -5.88 -1.12 13.60
C PRO A 13 -4.45 -0.77 14.00
N LEU A 14 -3.67 -1.76 14.40
CA LEU A 14 -2.21 -1.64 14.40
C LEU A 14 -1.73 -1.72 12.95
N LEU A 15 -1.02 -0.69 12.50
CA LEU A 15 -0.38 -0.64 11.19
C LEU A 15 1.14 -0.69 11.34
N VAL A 16 1.81 -1.33 10.40
CA VAL A 16 3.27 -1.50 10.42
C VAL A 16 3.89 -1.09 9.09
N SER A 17 5.18 -0.79 9.12
CA SER A 17 5.99 -0.64 7.92
C SER A 17 6.91 -1.83 7.74
N VAL A 18 7.04 -2.34 6.52
CA VAL A 18 8.06 -3.32 6.15
C VAL A 18 9.17 -2.58 5.42
N ARG A 19 10.42 -2.77 5.88
CA ARG A 19 11.62 -2.14 5.33
C ARG A 19 12.69 -3.20 5.13
N SER A 20 13.35 -3.18 3.99
CA SER A 20 14.55 -3.99 3.77
C SER A 20 15.74 -3.42 4.55
N GLY A 21 16.69 -4.27 4.91
CA GLY A 21 17.90 -3.88 5.61
C GLY A 21 18.99 -4.94 5.48
N ALA A 22 20.21 -4.50 5.19
CA ALA A 22 21.39 -5.35 5.12
C ALA A 22 22.48 -4.80 6.06
N LYS A 23 23.53 -5.60 6.32
CA LYS A 23 24.67 -5.18 7.16
C LYS A 23 25.34 -3.89 6.65
N PHE A 24 25.37 -3.72 5.32
CA PHE A 24 25.88 -2.53 4.64
C PHE A 24 24.76 -1.87 3.83
N SER A 25 24.94 -0.61 3.45
CA SER A 25 23.99 0.08 2.57
C SER A 25 23.97 -0.61 1.20
N MET A 26 22.79 -1.07 0.77
CA MET A 26 22.60 -1.89 -0.42
C MET A 26 21.56 -1.26 -1.35
N PRO A 27 21.98 -0.52 -2.39
CA PRO A 27 21.10 -0.07 -3.45
C PRO A 27 20.47 -1.27 -4.20
N GLY A 28 19.20 -1.15 -4.59
CA GLY A 28 18.48 -2.21 -5.29
C GLY A 28 17.70 -3.18 -4.39
N MET A 29 17.78 -3.00 -3.07
CA MET A 29 16.88 -3.66 -2.14
C MET A 29 15.46 -3.09 -2.22
N MET A 30 14.49 -3.87 -1.78
CA MET A 30 13.07 -3.52 -1.75
C MET A 30 12.84 -2.13 -1.13
N GLU A 31 12.02 -1.31 -1.78
CA GLU A 31 11.54 -0.05 -1.20
C GLU A 31 10.67 -0.29 0.04
N THR A 32 10.52 0.73 0.89
CA THR A 32 9.69 0.63 2.09
C THR A 32 8.20 0.56 1.73
N VAL A 33 7.47 -0.36 2.34
CA VAL A 33 6.00 -0.41 2.28
C VAL A 33 5.44 0.04 3.62
N LEU A 34 4.64 1.10 3.61
CA LEU A 34 3.97 1.64 4.81
C LEU A 34 2.53 1.13 4.90
N ASN A 35 1.94 1.28 6.09
CA ASN A 35 0.53 1.02 6.36
C ASN A 35 0.05 -0.43 6.19
N ILE A 36 0.97 -1.41 6.18
CA ILE A 36 0.61 -2.84 6.18
C ILE A 36 -0.34 -3.10 7.35
N GLY A 37 -1.45 -3.76 7.06
CA GLY A 37 -2.56 -3.98 7.97
C GLY A 37 -3.83 -3.22 7.62
N LEU A 38 -3.79 -2.27 6.68
CA LEU A 38 -5.02 -1.68 6.14
C LEU A 38 -5.74 -2.65 5.20
N SER A 39 -7.06 -2.64 5.32
CA SER A 39 -8.02 -3.45 4.56
C SER A 39 -9.34 -2.67 4.48
N ASP A 40 -10.28 -3.17 3.67
CA ASP A 40 -11.64 -2.65 3.60
C ASP A 40 -12.30 -2.62 5.00
N ALA A 41 -11.99 -3.60 5.86
CA ALA A 41 -12.54 -3.70 7.21
C ALA A 41 -11.91 -2.71 8.21
N SER A 42 -10.65 -2.32 8.01
CA SER A 42 -9.90 -1.53 8.99
C SER A 42 -9.74 -0.06 8.63
N VAL A 43 -10.00 0.34 7.38
CA VAL A 43 -9.91 1.73 6.94
C VAL A 43 -10.89 2.63 7.69
N SER A 44 -12.12 2.17 7.93
CA SER A 44 -13.11 2.92 8.73
C SER A 44 -12.69 3.06 10.20
N GLY A 45 -12.04 2.03 10.77
CA GLY A 45 -11.45 2.11 12.10
C GLY A 45 -10.32 3.13 12.18
N LEU A 46 -9.46 3.19 11.16
CA LEU A 46 -8.44 4.22 11.06
C LEU A 46 -9.06 5.62 10.97
N ALA A 47 -10.08 5.81 10.13
CA ALA A 47 -10.78 7.08 9.99
C ALA A 47 -11.35 7.57 11.34
N ALA A 48 -12.05 6.67 12.05
CA ALA A 48 -12.62 6.99 13.36
C ALA A 48 -11.57 7.34 14.41
N LYS A 49 -10.42 6.66 14.40
CA LYS A 49 -9.33 6.90 15.36
C LYS A 49 -8.53 8.17 15.06
N ALA A 50 -8.36 8.49 13.78
CA ALA A 50 -7.68 9.70 13.35
C ALA A 50 -8.58 10.94 13.41
N GLY A 51 -9.91 10.76 13.38
CA GLY A 51 -10.86 11.86 13.18
C GLY A 51 -10.77 12.47 11.79
N ASP A 52 -10.22 11.74 10.81
CA ASP A 52 -9.96 12.20 9.45
C ASP A 52 -10.17 11.04 8.47
N GLU A 53 -11.32 11.09 7.79
CA GLU A 53 -11.72 10.08 6.82
C GLU A 53 -10.87 10.14 5.54
N ARG A 54 -10.54 11.35 5.08
CA ARG A 54 -9.70 11.55 3.90
C ARG A 54 -8.32 10.95 4.12
N PHE A 55 -7.72 11.18 5.30
CA PHE A 55 -6.44 10.59 5.68
C PHE A 55 -6.46 9.05 5.63
N ALA A 56 -7.52 8.43 6.11
CA ALA A 56 -7.62 6.97 6.13
C ALA A 56 -7.67 6.38 4.71
N TRP A 57 -8.52 6.95 3.84
CA TRP A 57 -8.60 6.52 2.44
C TRP A 57 -7.33 6.83 1.65
N ASP A 58 -6.69 7.99 1.89
CA ASP A 58 -5.39 8.32 1.30
C ASP A 58 -4.31 7.32 1.71
N SER A 59 -4.27 6.97 2.99
CA SER A 59 -3.35 5.96 3.52
C SER A 59 -3.58 4.59 2.89
N TYR A 60 -4.85 4.24 2.63
CA TYR A 60 -5.20 2.95 2.06
C TYR A 60 -4.86 2.85 0.57
N ARG A 61 -5.19 3.86 -0.26
CA ARG A 61 -4.78 3.86 -1.67
C ARG A 61 -3.24 3.81 -1.81
N ARG A 62 -2.51 4.48 -0.93
CA ARG A 62 -1.04 4.49 -0.93
C ARG A 62 -0.48 3.13 -0.55
N LEU A 63 -1.08 2.43 0.42
CA LEU A 63 -0.72 1.04 0.70
C LEU A 63 -0.88 0.18 -0.56
N ILE A 64 -2.04 0.23 -1.22
CA ILE A 64 -2.30 -0.64 -2.38
C ILE A 64 -1.31 -0.35 -3.51
N GLN A 65 -1.02 0.93 -3.79
CA GLN A 65 -0.01 1.32 -4.78
C GLN A 65 1.40 0.84 -4.40
N MET A 66 1.86 1.09 -3.17
CA MET A 66 3.19 0.66 -2.72
C MET A 66 3.31 -0.87 -2.72
N PHE A 67 2.28 -1.56 -2.26
CA PHE A 67 2.25 -3.02 -2.22
C PHE A 67 2.21 -3.60 -3.63
N GLY A 68 1.36 -3.07 -4.50
CA GLY A 68 1.27 -3.48 -5.91
C GLY A 68 2.60 -3.34 -6.61
N LYS A 69 3.24 -2.16 -6.50
CA LYS A 69 4.55 -1.91 -7.12
C LYS A 69 5.66 -2.78 -6.55
N THR A 70 5.77 -2.85 -5.23
CA THR A 70 6.99 -3.35 -4.58
C THR A 70 6.90 -4.82 -4.17
N VAL A 71 5.70 -5.34 -3.92
CA VAL A 71 5.47 -6.74 -3.50
C VAL A 71 4.92 -7.59 -4.63
N LEU A 72 4.12 -7.01 -5.52
CA LEU A 72 3.48 -7.73 -6.63
C LEU A 72 4.08 -7.40 -8.01
N ASP A 73 5.15 -6.59 -8.05
CA ASP A 73 5.88 -6.19 -9.26
C ASP A 73 4.98 -5.57 -10.35
N ILE A 74 3.95 -4.82 -9.94
CA ILE A 74 3.03 -4.13 -10.86
C ILE A 74 3.63 -2.79 -11.30
N GLY A 75 3.55 -2.50 -12.60
CA GLY A 75 3.92 -1.20 -13.17
C GLY A 75 3.25 -0.02 -12.45
N GLY A 76 4.06 0.94 -11.99
CA GLY A 76 3.57 2.10 -11.23
C GLY A 76 2.67 3.03 -12.05
N GLU A 77 2.83 3.02 -13.37
CA GLU A 77 2.07 3.77 -14.36
C GLU A 77 0.58 3.47 -14.30
N HIS A 78 0.17 2.22 -14.05
CA HIS A 78 -1.26 1.87 -13.95
C HIS A 78 -1.96 2.62 -12.82
N PHE A 79 -1.28 2.75 -11.67
CA PHE A 79 -1.81 3.49 -10.52
C PHE A 79 -1.80 5.00 -10.78
N GLU A 80 -0.76 5.52 -11.44
CA GLU A 80 -0.68 6.94 -11.80
C GLU A 80 -1.77 7.34 -12.79
N GLU A 81 -2.00 6.53 -13.83
CA GLU A 81 -3.06 6.75 -14.81
C GLU A 81 -4.46 6.79 -14.16
N ALA A 82 -4.72 5.90 -13.20
CA ALA A 82 -5.98 5.89 -12.44
C ALA A 82 -6.12 7.12 -11.53
N LEU A 83 -5.06 7.57 -10.87
CA LEU A 83 -5.07 8.80 -10.08
C LEU A 83 -5.35 10.03 -10.96
N GLU A 84 -4.66 10.12 -12.11
CA GLU A 84 -4.88 11.20 -13.08
C GLU A 84 -6.30 11.19 -13.65
N ALA A 85 -6.87 10.01 -13.90
CA ALA A 85 -8.28 9.88 -14.30
C ALA A 85 -9.23 10.39 -13.22
N SER A 86 -8.99 10.06 -11.95
CA SER A 86 -9.78 10.57 -10.82
C SER A 86 -9.71 12.09 -10.71
N LYS A 87 -8.52 12.69 -10.83
CA LYS A 87 -8.33 14.15 -10.82
C LYS A 87 -9.07 14.84 -11.97
N ARG A 88 -8.98 14.28 -13.18
CA ARG A 88 -9.73 14.79 -14.35
C ARG A 88 -11.24 14.71 -14.15
N ALA A 89 -11.75 13.61 -13.62
CA ALA A 89 -13.18 13.43 -13.35
C ALA A 89 -13.73 14.46 -12.34
N LYS A 90 -12.86 14.94 -11.44
CA LYS A 90 -13.20 15.94 -10.43
C LYS A 90 -12.78 17.37 -10.79
N ASN A 91 -12.14 17.55 -11.94
CA ASN A 91 -11.61 18.83 -12.42
C ASN A 91 -10.69 19.52 -11.39
N VAL A 92 -9.82 18.74 -10.73
CA VAL A 92 -8.84 19.21 -9.76
C VAL A 92 -7.42 19.05 -10.31
N ALA A 93 -6.48 19.90 -9.86
CA ALA A 93 -5.11 19.88 -10.35
C ALA A 93 -4.22 18.92 -9.52
N THR A 94 -4.47 18.85 -8.21
CA THR A 94 -3.64 18.12 -7.26
C THR A 94 -4.40 16.99 -6.57
N ASP A 95 -3.69 15.96 -6.10
CA ASP A 95 -4.28 14.84 -5.36
C ASP A 95 -4.78 15.24 -3.96
N VAL A 96 -4.28 16.37 -3.43
CA VAL A 96 -4.72 16.95 -2.15
C VAL A 96 -6.19 17.38 -2.20
N GLU A 97 -6.64 17.82 -3.38
CA GLU A 97 -8.02 18.32 -3.60
C GLU A 97 -9.06 17.20 -3.72
N LEU A 98 -8.64 15.93 -3.84
CA LEU A 98 -9.56 14.80 -3.81
C LEU A 98 -10.10 14.59 -2.39
N ASP A 99 -11.42 14.44 -2.28
CA ASP A 99 -12.09 14.20 -1.01
C ASP A 99 -12.06 12.71 -0.61
N ALA A 100 -12.62 12.39 0.55
CA ALA A 100 -12.66 11.01 1.05
C ALA A 100 -13.45 10.05 0.14
N ALA A 101 -14.54 10.51 -0.47
CA ALA A 101 -15.37 9.69 -1.35
C ALA A 101 -14.63 9.40 -2.66
N ASP A 102 -13.93 10.40 -3.20
CA ASP A 102 -13.08 10.25 -4.39
C ASP A 102 -11.97 9.23 -4.14
N LEU A 103 -11.29 9.33 -3.00
CA LEU A 103 -10.23 8.40 -2.62
C LEU A 103 -10.74 6.99 -2.37
N SER A 104 -11.97 6.83 -1.84
CA SER A 104 -12.60 5.51 -1.71
C SER A 104 -12.87 4.87 -3.07
N VAL A 105 -13.37 5.63 -4.05
CA VAL A 105 -13.55 5.13 -5.43
C VAL A 105 -12.20 4.77 -6.06
N LEU A 106 -11.17 5.57 -5.80
CA LEU A 106 -9.81 5.31 -6.29
C LEU A 106 -9.21 4.04 -5.66
N VAL A 107 -9.49 3.74 -4.40
CA VAL A 107 -9.11 2.48 -3.74
C VAL A 107 -9.68 1.28 -4.49
N ASP A 108 -10.94 1.33 -4.90
CA ASP A 108 -11.56 0.24 -5.66
C ASP A 108 -10.94 0.09 -7.05
N ALA A 109 -10.64 1.20 -7.73
CA ALA A 109 -9.89 1.17 -8.99
C ALA A 109 -8.50 0.55 -8.82
N TYR A 110 -7.80 0.86 -7.73
CA TYR A 110 -6.48 0.29 -7.44
C TYR A 110 -6.56 -1.22 -7.14
N LYS A 111 -7.57 -1.68 -6.40
CA LYS A 111 -7.80 -3.13 -6.19
C LYS A 111 -8.07 -3.84 -7.53
N ALA A 112 -8.82 -3.20 -8.45
CA ALA A 112 -9.04 -3.74 -9.78
C ALA A 112 -7.73 -3.85 -10.60
N ILE A 113 -6.86 -2.85 -10.54
CA ILE A 113 -5.51 -2.91 -11.14
C ILE A 113 -4.73 -4.10 -10.58
N VAL A 114 -4.75 -4.32 -9.25
CA VAL A 114 -4.07 -5.49 -8.66
C VAL A 114 -4.61 -6.80 -9.23
N ARG A 115 -5.93 -6.93 -9.34
CA ARG A 115 -6.56 -8.11 -9.94
C ARG A 115 -6.16 -8.34 -11.38
N GLU A 116 -6.17 -7.29 -12.20
CA GLU A 116 -5.87 -7.37 -13.62
C GLU A 116 -4.39 -7.66 -13.90
N GLN A 117 -3.48 -7.01 -13.17
CA GLN A 117 -2.04 -7.09 -13.42
C GLN A 117 -1.38 -8.29 -12.72
N ALA A 118 -1.80 -8.62 -11.50
CA ALA A 118 -1.22 -9.72 -10.72
C ALA A 118 -2.06 -11.02 -10.77
N GLY A 119 -3.23 -11.00 -11.43
CA GLY A 119 -4.12 -12.16 -11.52
C GLY A 119 -4.72 -12.58 -10.17
N ARG A 120 -4.72 -11.69 -9.17
CA ARG A 120 -5.16 -11.95 -7.80
C ARG A 120 -5.76 -10.72 -7.14
N GLU A 121 -6.67 -10.93 -6.20
CA GLU A 121 -7.19 -9.83 -5.38
C GLU A 121 -6.10 -9.25 -4.46
N PHE A 122 -6.24 -7.97 -4.13
CA PHE A 122 -5.43 -7.35 -3.08
C PHE A 122 -5.67 -8.07 -1.74
N PRO A 123 -4.61 -8.55 -1.04
CA PRO A 123 -4.77 -9.34 0.18
C PRO A 123 -5.42 -8.49 1.27
N GLN A 124 -6.62 -8.90 1.70
CA GLN A 124 -7.36 -8.23 2.77
C GLN A 124 -6.91 -8.68 4.17
N ASP A 125 -6.32 -9.88 4.29
CA ASP A 125 -5.73 -10.35 5.55
C ASP A 125 -4.36 -9.68 5.80
N PRO A 126 -4.19 -8.93 6.90
CA PRO A 126 -2.91 -8.34 7.28
C PRO A 126 -1.77 -9.34 7.47
N ARG A 127 -2.06 -10.58 7.86
CA ARG A 127 -1.03 -11.61 7.97
C ARG A 127 -0.50 -12.00 6.61
N GLU A 128 -1.39 -12.18 5.64
CA GLU A 128 -1.01 -12.43 4.25
C GLU A 128 -0.21 -11.26 3.67
N GLN A 129 -0.65 -10.01 3.88
CA GLN A 129 0.11 -8.82 3.46
C GLN A 129 1.54 -8.85 4.00
N MET A 130 1.70 -9.16 5.28
CA MET A 130 3.01 -9.20 5.92
C MET A 130 3.88 -10.34 5.39
N ASP A 131 3.32 -11.53 5.22
CA ASP A 131 4.05 -12.70 4.72
C ASP A 131 4.55 -12.47 3.28
N LEU A 132 3.73 -11.86 2.42
CA LEU A 132 4.12 -11.48 1.06
C LEU A 132 5.19 -10.38 1.06
N ALA A 133 5.03 -9.34 1.89
CA ALA A 133 6.02 -8.28 1.99
C ALA A 133 7.39 -8.80 2.50
N ILE A 134 7.39 -9.74 3.44
CA ILE A 134 8.62 -10.40 3.92
C ILE A 134 9.30 -11.20 2.81
N ARG A 135 8.52 -11.95 2.02
CA ARG A 135 9.05 -12.69 0.86
C ARG A 135 9.68 -11.74 -0.16
N ALA A 136 9.00 -10.64 -0.49
CA ALA A 136 9.53 -9.61 -1.39
C ALA A 136 10.84 -8.98 -0.87
N VAL A 137 10.99 -8.79 0.46
CA VAL A 137 12.27 -8.35 1.03
C VAL A 137 13.39 -9.35 0.71
N PHE A 138 13.14 -10.65 0.92
CA PHE A 138 14.15 -11.68 0.63
C PHE A 138 14.46 -11.81 -0.86
N GLU A 139 13.45 -11.73 -1.72
CA GLU A 139 13.61 -11.77 -3.18
C GLU A 139 14.38 -10.55 -3.69
N SER A 140 14.19 -9.39 -3.09
CA SER A 140 14.89 -8.15 -3.48
C SER A 140 16.41 -8.23 -3.34
N TRP A 141 16.92 -9.10 -2.46
CA TRP A 141 18.35 -9.38 -2.33
C TRP A 141 18.95 -9.99 -3.61
N ASN A 142 18.15 -10.66 -4.43
CA ASN A 142 18.59 -11.31 -5.66
C ASN A 142 18.19 -10.55 -6.92
N THR A 143 17.77 -9.28 -6.81
CA THR A 143 17.54 -8.44 -7.99
C THR A 143 18.86 -8.16 -8.72
N GLU A 144 18.79 -7.93 -10.02
CA GLU A 144 19.96 -7.63 -10.85
C GLU A 144 20.77 -6.45 -10.28
N ARG A 145 20.07 -5.39 -9.87
CA ARG A 145 20.71 -4.21 -9.24
C ARG A 145 21.40 -4.54 -7.92
N ALA A 146 20.77 -5.34 -7.06
CA ALA A 146 21.38 -5.75 -5.79
C ALA A 146 22.56 -6.71 -6.01
N MET A 147 22.51 -7.55 -7.05
CA MET A 147 23.62 -8.44 -7.43
C MET A 147 24.81 -7.68 -8.00
N LEU A 148 24.58 -6.73 -8.92
CA LEU A 148 25.62 -5.90 -9.52
C LEU A 148 26.38 -5.04 -8.49
N TYR A 149 25.74 -4.71 -7.37
CA TYR A 149 26.35 -3.90 -6.32
C TYR A 149 27.22 -4.71 -5.33
N ARG A 150 27.01 -6.03 -5.21
CA ARG A 150 27.76 -6.89 -4.27
C ARG A 150 29.14 -7.26 -4.78
#